data_AF-A0A9E4DTE2-F1
#
_entry.id   AF-A0A9E4DTE2-F1
#
_cell.length_a   1.000
_cell.length_b   1.000
_cell.length_c   1.000
_cell.angle_alpha   90.00
_cell.angle_beta   90.00
_cell.angle_gamma   90.00
#
_symmetry.space_group_name_H-M   'P 1'
#
loop_
_entity.id
_entity.type
_entity.pdbx_description
1 polymer ?
#
loop_
_entity_poly.entity_id
_entity_poly.type
_entity_poly.pdbx_seq_one_letter_code
_entity_poly.pdbx_strand_id
1 'polypeptide(L)'
;MDPPRGARLEILRASRHRNKLRLGHLRGNRFELGLAGLDDAPAAHTFRARIDKRLAAGVPNRFGAQRFGIGGVNLRVARAWAGGDPLRAVEWALDPRGRWRRGMQGPPGSGSGPQRRLREALARRPDDAAGALRAGGARFRRLLASAAQSAVFNAVLDARERLGLLRTPRAGDVALTPRGGPYVFPGRSPRELARTSGPLPGRKKLRPEPAVLAQQREWSAPAGIA
;
A
#
# COMPACT_ATOMS: atom_id res chain seq x y z
N MET A 1 -25.35 26.45 -16.30
CA MET A 1 -26.39 25.40 -16.28
C MET A 1 -26.03 24.49 -15.13
N ASP A 2 -26.78 24.54 -14.04
CA ASP A 2 -26.59 23.58 -12.95
C ASP A 2 -26.89 22.16 -13.47
N PRO A 3 -26.08 21.15 -13.09
CA PRO A 3 -26.35 19.79 -13.50
C PRO A 3 -27.71 19.33 -12.95
N PRO A 4 -28.48 18.55 -13.73
CA PRO A 4 -29.76 18.02 -13.25
C PRO A 4 -29.56 17.17 -12.00
N ARG A 5 -30.38 17.41 -10.97
CA ARG A 5 -30.37 16.63 -9.73
C ARG A 5 -30.50 15.14 -10.07
N GLY A 6 -29.47 14.35 -9.72
CA GLY A 6 -29.43 12.90 -9.96
C GLY A 6 -28.43 12.43 -11.02
N ALA A 7 -27.79 13.33 -11.76
CA ALA A 7 -26.68 12.96 -12.63
C ALA A 7 -25.49 12.42 -11.79
N ARG A 8 -25.06 11.19 -12.06
CA ARG A 8 -23.89 10.56 -11.38
C ARG A 8 -22.55 10.91 -12.01
N LEU A 9 -22.56 11.63 -13.13
CA LEU A 9 -21.37 12.04 -13.87
C LEU A 9 -21.68 13.32 -14.65
N GLU A 10 -20.75 14.27 -14.60
CA GLU A 10 -20.79 15.52 -15.33
C GLU A 10 -19.49 15.68 -16.12
N ILE A 11 -19.59 16.07 -17.40
CA ILE A 11 -18.42 16.39 -18.22
C ILE A 11 -18.19 17.90 -18.15
N LEU A 12 -17.23 18.32 -17.33
CA LEU A 12 -16.88 19.74 -17.18
C LEU A 12 -16.13 20.31 -18.39
N ARG A 13 -15.30 19.49 -19.05
CA ARG A 13 -14.46 19.89 -20.19
C ARG A 13 -14.03 18.69 -21.02
N ALA A 14 -14.04 18.84 -22.34
CA ALA A 14 -13.45 17.90 -23.28
C ALA A 14 -12.55 18.64 -24.28
N SER A 15 -11.37 18.09 -24.58
CA SER A 15 -10.44 18.66 -25.56
C SER A 15 -9.63 17.56 -26.24
N ARG A 16 -9.20 17.78 -27.48
CA ARG A 16 -8.33 16.86 -28.21
C ARG A 16 -6.91 16.91 -27.66
N HIS A 17 -6.24 15.76 -27.61
CA HIS A 17 -4.84 15.63 -27.23
C HIS A 17 -4.15 14.62 -28.15
N ARG A 18 -2.88 14.88 -28.52
CA ARG A 18 -2.14 14.06 -29.49
C ARG A 18 -1.59 12.76 -28.91
N ASN A 19 -1.41 12.69 -27.58
CA ASN A 19 -0.94 11.47 -26.92
C ASN A 19 -2.06 10.74 -26.19
N LYS A 20 -2.02 9.40 -26.24
CA LYS A 20 -2.89 8.54 -25.42
C LYS A 20 -2.68 8.83 -23.94
N LEU A 21 -3.76 8.96 -23.17
CA LEU A 21 -3.69 9.04 -21.72
C LEU A 21 -3.20 7.70 -21.15
N ARG A 22 -2.16 7.75 -20.32
CA ARG A 22 -1.59 6.57 -19.65
C ARG A 22 -1.56 6.81 -18.14
N LEU A 23 -1.51 5.72 -17.38
CA LEU A 23 -1.24 5.80 -15.94
C LEU A 23 0.07 6.56 -15.71
N GLY A 24 0.05 7.49 -14.75
CA GLY A 24 1.21 8.34 -14.42
C GLY A 24 1.27 9.67 -15.16
N HIS A 25 0.34 9.97 -16.09
CA HIS A 25 0.29 11.29 -16.74
C HIS A 25 -0.21 12.42 -15.81
N LEU A 26 -0.90 12.09 -14.72
CA LEU A 26 -1.32 13.06 -13.72
C LEU A 26 -0.20 13.37 -12.72
N ARG A 27 -0.03 14.64 -12.37
CA ARG A 27 0.83 15.06 -11.24
C ARG A 27 0.22 14.70 -9.89
N GLY A 28 -1.11 14.70 -9.79
CA GLY A 28 -1.85 14.43 -8.55
C GLY A 28 -3.34 14.69 -8.71
N ASN A 29 -4.07 14.58 -7.60
CA ASN A 29 -5.50 14.87 -7.52
C ASN A 29 -5.72 16.00 -6.50
N ARG A 30 -6.68 16.89 -6.78
CA ARG A 30 -7.18 17.87 -5.81
C ARG A 30 -8.42 17.28 -5.13
N PHE A 31 -8.48 17.39 -3.81
CA PHE A 31 -9.60 16.93 -3.03
C PHE A 31 -10.19 18.09 -2.25
N GLU A 32 -11.51 18.16 -2.20
CA GLU A 32 -12.29 18.97 -1.27
C GLU A 32 -13.02 17.99 -0.36
N LEU A 33 -12.78 18.09 0.95
CA LEU A 33 -13.29 17.16 1.94
C LEU A 33 -14.14 17.92 2.94
N GLY A 34 -15.41 17.52 3.07
CA GLY A 34 -16.29 17.94 4.16
C GLY A 34 -16.23 16.93 5.30
N LEU A 35 -16.13 17.41 6.54
CA LEU A 35 -16.30 16.59 7.74
C LEU A 35 -17.69 16.86 8.31
N ALA A 36 -18.43 15.79 8.60
CA ALA A 36 -19.74 15.84 9.23
C ALA A 36 -19.65 15.41 10.70
N GLY A 37 -20.65 15.76 11.51
CA GLY A 37 -20.73 15.39 12.94
C GLY A 37 -19.80 16.20 13.85
N LEU A 38 -19.52 17.46 13.49
CA LEU A 38 -18.81 18.43 14.32
C LEU A 38 -19.77 19.56 14.70
N ASP A 39 -20.78 19.21 15.47
CA ASP A 39 -21.88 20.13 15.80
C ASP A 39 -21.53 21.07 16.98
N ASP A 40 -20.48 20.75 17.73
CA ASP A 40 -19.95 21.57 18.82
C ASP A 40 -18.85 22.53 18.33
N ALA A 41 -19.12 23.84 18.39
CA ALA A 41 -18.21 24.87 17.85
C ALA A 41 -16.82 24.90 18.54
N PRO A 42 -16.70 24.80 19.88
CA PRO A 42 -15.42 24.60 20.56
C PRO A 42 -14.63 23.37 20.09
N ALA A 43 -15.28 22.21 19.93
CA ALA A 43 -14.64 21.00 19.41
C ALA A 43 -14.18 21.18 17.96
N ALA A 44 -15.01 21.79 17.11
CA ALA A 44 -14.67 22.09 15.72
C ALA A 44 -13.45 23.04 15.62
N HIS A 45 -13.41 24.09 16.43
CA HIS A 45 -12.28 25.01 16.49
C HIS A 45 -10.98 24.30 16.94
N THR A 46 -11.07 23.51 18.01
CA THR A 46 -9.94 22.71 18.51
C THR A 46 -9.42 21.74 17.45
N PHE A 47 -10.32 21.05 16.75
CA PHE A 47 -9.97 20.14 15.67
C PHE A 47 -9.26 20.86 14.52
N ARG A 48 -9.81 22.02 14.09
CA ARG A 48 -9.21 22.86 13.04
C ARG A 48 -7.78 23.27 13.39
N ALA A 49 -7.56 23.79 14.60
CA ALA A 49 -6.23 24.20 15.05
C ALA A 49 -5.22 23.03 15.03
N ARG A 50 -5.64 21.83 15.44
CA ARG A 50 -4.79 20.62 15.39
C ARG A 50 -4.46 20.19 13.96
N ILE A 51 -5.44 20.23 13.07
CA ILE A 51 -5.24 19.91 11.65
C ILE A 51 -4.29 20.91 11.00
N ASP A 52 -4.50 22.22 11.20
CA ASP A 52 -3.68 23.25 10.58
C ASP A 52 -2.21 23.12 11.01
N LYS A 53 -1.97 22.89 12.30
CA LYS A 53 -0.63 22.61 12.83
C LYS A 53 0.02 21.39 12.16
N ARG A 54 -0.74 20.31 11.95
CA ARG A 54 -0.23 19.09 11.32
C ARG A 54 -0.01 19.26 9.82
N LEU A 55 -0.87 20.01 9.13
CA LEU A 55 -0.74 20.30 7.70
C LEU A 55 0.46 21.21 7.41
N ALA A 56 0.75 22.19 8.28
CA ALA A 56 1.94 23.04 8.17
C ALA A 56 3.24 22.21 8.21
N ALA A 57 3.28 21.17 9.04
CA ALA A 57 4.39 20.23 9.12
C ALA A 57 4.36 19.13 8.04
N GLY A 58 3.34 19.09 7.18
CA GLY A 58 3.07 18.00 6.26
C GLY A 58 2.66 16.69 6.95
N VAL A 59 2.19 15.72 6.16
CA VAL A 59 1.75 14.41 6.66
C VAL A 59 2.66 13.29 6.17
N PRO A 60 2.98 12.28 7.00
CA PRO A 60 3.70 11.09 6.56
C PRO A 60 2.95 10.39 5.42
N ASN A 61 3.65 10.06 4.34
CA ASN A 61 3.05 9.45 3.14
C ASN A 61 2.78 7.95 3.33
N ARG A 62 1.90 7.59 4.27
CA ARG A 62 1.54 6.21 4.59
C ARG A 62 0.61 5.62 3.53
N PHE A 63 0.71 4.31 3.30
CA PHE A 63 -0.33 3.56 2.60
C PHE A 63 -1.53 3.34 3.52
N GLY A 64 -2.72 3.79 3.10
CA GLY A 64 -3.96 3.60 3.84
C GLY A 64 -4.54 2.18 3.74
N ALA A 65 -5.58 1.91 4.55
CA ALA A 65 -6.21 0.59 4.68
C ALA A 65 -6.62 -0.06 3.35
N GLN A 66 -7.09 0.74 2.39
CA GLN A 66 -7.47 0.28 1.05
C GLN A 66 -6.35 -0.49 0.33
N ARG A 67 -5.08 -0.13 0.57
CA ARG A 67 -3.92 -0.80 -0.04
C ARG A 67 -3.81 -2.27 0.35
N PHE A 68 -4.31 -2.62 1.52
CA PHE A 68 -4.23 -3.97 2.08
C PHE A 68 -5.45 -4.83 1.76
N GLY A 69 -6.37 -4.34 0.92
CA GLY A 69 -7.62 -5.01 0.60
C GLY A 69 -8.67 -4.86 1.71
N ILE A 70 -9.90 -5.31 1.43
CA ILE A 70 -11.01 -5.26 2.40
C ILE A 70 -10.60 -6.00 3.68
N GLY A 71 -10.70 -5.33 4.82
CA GLY A 71 -10.29 -5.89 6.12
C GLY A 71 -8.82 -6.33 6.20
N GLY A 72 -7.95 -5.81 5.34
CA GLY A 72 -6.52 -6.18 5.32
C GLY A 72 -6.23 -7.57 4.74
N VAL A 73 -7.18 -8.19 4.03
CA VAL A 73 -7.04 -9.57 3.56
C VAL A 73 -5.82 -9.80 2.68
N ASN A 74 -5.46 -8.86 1.79
CA ASN A 74 -4.31 -9.06 0.90
C ASN A 74 -3.01 -9.16 1.70
N LEU A 75 -2.89 -8.40 2.80
CA LEU A 75 -1.72 -8.49 3.67
C LEU A 75 -1.68 -9.82 4.43
N ARG A 76 -2.82 -10.31 4.94
CA ARG A 76 -2.88 -11.62 5.61
C ARG A 76 -2.49 -12.75 4.69
N VAL A 77 -3.02 -12.75 3.47
CA VAL A 77 -2.65 -13.73 2.43
C VAL A 77 -1.16 -13.64 2.11
N ALA A 78 -0.63 -12.43 1.93
CA ALA A 78 0.79 -12.23 1.62
C ALA A 78 1.72 -12.69 2.75
N ARG A 79 1.37 -12.43 4.02
CA ARG A 79 2.11 -12.89 5.21
C ARG A 79 2.14 -14.41 5.30
N ALA A 80 0.97 -15.06 5.19
CA ALA A 80 0.89 -16.51 5.23
C ALA A 80 1.73 -17.14 4.11
N TRP A 81 1.64 -16.59 2.90
CA TRP A 81 2.40 -17.12 1.77
C TRP A 81 3.91 -16.91 1.93
N ALA A 82 4.34 -15.71 2.36
CA ALA A 82 5.75 -15.41 2.59
C ALA A 82 6.34 -16.21 3.76
N GLY A 83 5.53 -16.50 4.78
CA GLY A 83 5.89 -17.32 5.94
C GLY A 83 5.90 -18.83 5.68
N GLY A 84 5.72 -19.28 4.43
CA GLY A 84 5.78 -20.70 4.08
C GLY A 84 4.49 -21.48 4.35
N ASP A 85 3.36 -20.80 4.58
CA ASP A 85 2.04 -21.41 4.77
C ASP A 85 1.11 -21.09 3.58
N PRO A 86 1.33 -21.73 2.41
CA PRO A 86 0.53 -21.48 1.23
C PRO A 86 -0.91 -21.95 1.41
N LEU A 87 -1.16 -22.97 2.23
CA LEU A 87 -2.51 -23.45 2.50
C LEU A 87 -3.34 -22.37 3.18
N ARG A 88 -2.81 -21.79 4.27
CA ARG A 88 -3.45 -20.70 4.99
C ARG A 88 -3.64 -19.46 4.13
N ALA A 89 -2.69 -19.17 3.26
CA ALA A 89 -2.83 -18.09 2.30
C ALA A 89 -4.01 -18.33 1.33
N VAL A 90 -4.21 -19.55 0.84
CA VAL A 90 -5.36 -19.88 -0.01
C VAL A 90 -6.68 -19.79 0.77
N GLU A 91 -6.73 -20.31 2.00
CA GLU A 91 -7.92 -20.20 2.86
C GLU A 91 -8.36 -18.74 3.01
N TRP A 92 -7.43 -17.84 3.36
CA TRP A 92 -7.74 -16.41 3.48
C TRP A 92 -8.13 -15.75 2.16
N ALA A 93 -7.56 -16.20 1.04
CA ALA A 93 -7.86 -15.66 -0.28
C ALA A 93 -9.27 -16.08 -0.76
N LEU A 94 -9.71 -17.27 -0.38
CA LEU A 94 -11.04 -17.80 -0.71
C LEU A 94 -12.12 -17.29 0.25
N ASP A 95 -11.83 -17.27 1.55
CA ASP A 95 -12.72 -16.73 2.57
C ASP A 95 -11.99 -15.75 3.50
N PRO A 96 -12.04 -14.44 3.18
CA PRO A 96 -11.48 -13.40 4.03
C PRO A 96 -12.04 -13.36 5.46
N ARG A 97 -13.19 -14.00 5.71
CA ARG A 97 -13.83 -14.02 7.03
C ARG A 97 -13.37 -15.23 7.87
N GLY A 98 -12.61 -16.16 7.28
CA GLY A 98 -12.01 -17.29 7.98
C GLY A 98 -13.00 -18.33 8.49
N ARG A 99 -14.22 -18.40 7.92
CA ARG A 99 -15.22 -19.40 8.26
C ARG A 99 -14.98 -20.72 7.55
N TRP A 100 -14.42 -20.67 6.34
CA TRP A 100 -14.11 -21.85 5.55
C TRP A 100 -12.65 -22.28 5.71
N ARG A 101 -12.45 -23.59 5.76
CA ARG A 101 -11.14 -24.26 5.80
C ARG A 101 -11.10 -25.42 4.81
N ARG A 102 -9.89 -25.83 4.42
CA ARG A 102 -9.72 -27.03 3.60
C ARG A 102 -10.38 -28.23 4.28
N GLY A 103 -11.13 -29.03 3.50
CA GLY A 103 -11.90 -30.18 3.99
C GLY A 103 -13.37 -29.89 4.32
N MET A 104 -13.76 -28.63 4.43
CA MET A 104 -15.17 -28.25 4.59
C MET A 104 -15.87 -28.15 3.23
N GLN A 105 -17.16 -28.52 3.17
CA GLN A 105 -17.97 -28.35 1.97
C GLN A 105 -18.00 -26.88 1.53
N GLY A 106 -17.63 -26.63 0.27
CA GLY A 106 -17.84 -25.38 -0.46
C GLY A 106 -17.17 -24.13 0.14
N PRO A 107 -16.12 -23.56 -0.49
CA PRO A 107 -15.69 -22.20 -0.13
C PRO A 107 -16.81 -21.18 -0.42
N PRO A 108 -17.05 -20.18 0.47
CA PRO A 108 -18.13 -19.23 0.29
C PRO A 108 -17.92 -18.35 -0.95
N GLY A 109 -18.94 -18.32 -1.82
CA GLY A 109 -19.05 -17.38 -2.94
C GLY A 109 -18.87 -18.01 -4.32
N SER A 110 -19.82 -17.80 -5.23
CA SER A 110 -19.76 -18.16 -6.65
C SER A 110 -18.89 -17.17 -7.44
N GLY A 111 -17.67 -16.89 -6.99
CA GLY A 111 -16.84 -15.84 -7.58
C GLY A 111 -16.12 -16.22 -8.88
N SER A 112 -16.15 -15.31 -9.86
CA SER A 112 -15.26 -15.24 -11.03
C SER A 112 -13.86 -14.75 -10.62
N GLY A 113 -12.93 -14.60 -11.58
CA GLY A 113 -11.64 -13.98 -11.32
C GLY A 113 -10.65 -14.87 -10.55
N PRO A 114 -9.78 -14.28 -9.70
CA PRO A 114 -8.72 -15.03 -9.00
C PRO A 114 -9.24 -16.15 -8.10
N GLN A 115 -10.30 -15.91 -7.32
CA GLN A 115 -10.84 -16.91 -6.38
C GLN A 115 -11.36 -18.15 -7.12
N ARG A 116 -11.98 -17.98 -8.30
CA ARG A 116 -12.37 -19.12 -9.15
C ARG A 116 -11.17 -19.98 -9.52
N ARG A 117 -10.11 -19.35 -10.03
CA ARG A 117 -8.89 -20.06 -10.47
C ARG A 117 -8.17 -20.75 -9.33
N LEU A 118 -8.16 -20.16 -8.13
CA LEU A 118 -7.63 -20.79 -6.93
C LEU A 118 -8.39 -22.09 -6.61
N ARG A 119 -9.73 -22.06 -6.65
CA ARG A 119 -10.57 -23.23 -6.39
C ARG A 119 -10.40 -24.32 -7.43
N GLU A 120 -10.45 -23.95 -8.72
CA GLU A 120 -10.22 -24.87 -9.84
C GLU A 120 -8.83 -25.52 -9.78
N ALA A 121 -7.81 -24.78 -9.34
CA ALA A 121 -6.47 -25.32 -9.15
C ALA A 121 -6.40 -26.31 -7.97
N LEU A 122 -7.00 -25.98 -6.83
CA LEU A 122 -7.07 -26.88 -5.68
C LEU A 122 -7.90 -28.13 -5.97
N ALA A 123 -9.00 -28.02 -6.70
CA ALA A 123 -9.82 -29.17 -7.08
C ALA A 123 -9.03 -30.17 -7.94
N ARG A 124 -8.15 -29.68 -8.82
CA ARG A 124 -7.29 -30.53 -9.64
C ARG A 124 -6.10 -31.11 -8.89
N ARG A 125 -5.49 -30.34 -7.97
CA ARG A 125 -4.33 -30.75 -7.17
C ARG A 125 -4.51 -30.28 -5.72
N PRO A 126 -5.19 -31.07 -4.86
CA PRO A 126 -5.54 -30.66 -3.50
C PRO A 126 -4.35 -30.29 -2.62
N ASP A 127 -3.19 -30.91 -2.85
CA ASP A 127 -1.98 -30.71 -2.05
C ASP A 127 -1.06 -29.57 -2.57
N ASP A 128 -1.38 -28.97 -3.72
CA ASP A 128 -0.57 -27.90 -4.33
C ASP A 128 -1.14 -26.50 -4.07
N ALA A 129 -1.24 -26.11 -2.79
CA ALA A 129 -1.73 -24.79 -2.41
C ALA A 129 -0.88 -23.64 -2.98
N ALA A 130 0.45 -23.83 -3.07
CA ALA A 130 1.34 -22.86 -3.67
C ALA A 130 1.04 -22.67 -5.18
N GLY A 131 0.75 -23.76 -5.89
CA GLY A 131 0.29 -23.73 -7.27
C GLY A 131 -1.07 -23.05 -7.44
N ALA A 132 -1.99 -23.25 -6.51
CA ALA A 132 -3.27 -22.56 -6.53
C ALA A 132 -3.12 -21.03 -6.41
N LEU A 133 -2.25 -20.53 -5.53
CA LEU A 133 -1.92 -19.10 -5.45
C LEU A 133 -1.32 -18.56 -6.75
N ARG A 134 -0.48 -19.37 -7.42
CA ARG A 134 0.04 -19.04 -8.76
C ARG A 134 -1.06 -19.04 -9.83
N ALA A 135 -2.05 -19.92 -9.75
CA ALA A 135 -3.19 -19.95 -10.67
C ALA A 135 -4.08 -18.69 -10.55
N GLY A 136 -4.07 -17.98 -9.42
CA GLY A 136 -4.79 -16.71 -9.22
C GLY A 136 -4.43 -15.61 -10.23
N GLY A 137 -3.30 -15.74 -10.91
CA GLY A 137 -2.87 -14.88 -12.01
C GLY A 137 -1.98 -13.71 -11.58
N ALA A 138 -1.33 -13.07 -12.56
CA ALA A 138 -0.33 -12.04 -12.30
C ALA A 138 -0.89 -10.79 -11.59
N ARG A 139 -2.12 -10.35 -11.91
CA ARG A 139 -2.74 -9.20 -11.23
C ARG A 139 -2.97 -9.47 -9.75
N PHE A 140 -3.47 -10.65 -9.40
CA PHE A 140 -3.68 -11.08 -8.02
C PHE A 140 -2.36 -11.08 -7.24
N ARG A 141 -1.32 -11.75 -7.77
CA ARG A 141 0.01 -11.79 -7.13
C ARG A 141 0.62 -10.39 -6.95
N ARG A 142 0.44 -9.49 -7.91
CA ARG A 142 0.90 -8.10 -7.79
C ARG A 142 0.18 -7.33 -6.67
N LEU A 143 -1.11 -7.58 -6.44
CA LEU A 143 -1.84 -6.97 -5.32
C LEU A 143 -1.31 -7.46 -3.96
N LEU A 144 -1.04 -8.77 -3.83
CA LEU A 144 -0.46 -9.34 -2.62
C LEU A 144 0.95 -8.79 -2.36
N ALA A 145 1.81 -8.77 -3.38
CA ALA A 145 3.15 -8.19 -3.29
C ALA A 145 3.10 -6.70 -2.92
N SER A 146 2.18 -5.94 -3.53
CA SER A 146 1.99 -4.52 -3.22
C SER A 146 1.55 -4.32 -1.77
N ALA A 147 0.66 -5.16 -1.24
CA ALA A 147 0.24 -5.10 0.17
C ALA A 147 1.43 -5.39 1.12
N ALA A 148 2.21 -6.43 0.84
CA ALA A 148 3.41 -6.77 1.61
C ALA A 148 4.45 -5.64 1.61
N GLN A 149 4.79 -5.12 0.43
CA GLN A 149 5.72 -3.99 0.27
C GLN A 149 5.24 -2.74 1.02
N SER A 150 3.93 -2.47 0.97
CA SER A 150 3.33 -1.32 1.65
C SER A 150 3.39 -1.46 3.18
N ALA A 151 3.30 -2.69 3.70
CA ALA A 151 3.41 -2.95 5.13
C ALA A 151 4.84 -2.69 5.63
N VAL A 152 5.86 -3.17 4.88
CA VAL A 152 7.27 -2.88 5.17
C VAL A 152 7.54 -1.37 5.10
N PHE A 153 7.06 -0.70 4.05
CA PHE A 153 7.17 0.75 3.91
C PHE A 153 6.58 1.49 5.11
N ASN A 154 5.33 1.17 5.48
CA ASN A 154 4.66 1.82 6.61
C ASN A 154 5.42 1.59 7.92
N ALA A 155 5.90 0.37 8.18
CA ALA A 155 6.65 0.07 9.40
C ALA A 155 7.95 0.90 9.51
N VAL A 156 8.70 1.01 8.41
CA VAL A 156 9.91 1.84 8.38
C VAL A 156 9.56 3.33 8.51
N LEU A 157 8.50 3.80 7.84
CA LEU A 157 8.05 5.18 7.94
C LEU A 157 7.68 5.54 9.39
N ASP A 158 6.97 4.64 10.08
CA ASP A 158 6.54 4.83 11.47
C ASP A 158 7.74 4.85 12.43
N ALA A 159 8.69 3.94 12.23
CA ALA A 159 9.92 3.92 13.01
C ALA A 159 10.71 5.23 12.83
N ARG A 160 10.78 5.75 11.59
CA ARG A 160 11.41 7.05 11.31
C ARG A 160 10.64 8.21 11.93
N GLU A 161 9.30 8.21 11.92
CA GLU A 161 8.49 9.23 12.60
C GLU A 161 8.80 9.27 14.10
N ARG A 162 8.77 8.11 14.76
CA ARG A 162 9.07 7.98 16.19
C ARG A 162 10.47 8.48 16.56
N LEU A 163 11.45 8.30 15.66
CA LEU A 163 12.84 8.72 15.87
C LEU A 163 13.14 10.15 15.36
N GLY A 164 12.16 10.89 14.84
CA GLY A 164 12.37 12.24 14.30
C GLY A 164 13.13 12.30 12.97
N LEU A 165 13.11 11.22 12.18
CA LEU A 165 13.95 11.02 10.98
C LEU A 165 13.22 11.20 9.65
N LEU A 166 11.95 11.61 9.67
CA LEU A 166 11.13 11.74 8.44
C LEU A 166 11.67 12.76 7.44
N ARG A 167 12.43 13.75 7.92
CA ARG A 167 12.98 14.83 7.11
C ARG A 167 14.51 14.92 7.20
N THR A 168 15.11 13.94 7.86
CA THR A 168 16.55 13.92 8.18
C THR A 168 17.13 12.62 7.64
N PRO A 169 17.64 12.62 6.39
CA PRO A 169 18.35 11.47 5.86
C PRO A 169 19.67 11.27 6.60
N ARG A 170 20.03 10.00 6.80
CA ARG A 170 21.28 9.54 7.38
C ARG A 170 22.16 8.96 6.28
N ALA A 171 23.48 9.01 6.47
CA ALA A 171 24.41 8.34 5.56
C ALA A 171 23.95 6.89 5.29
N GLY A 172 23.96 6.48 4.02
CA GLY A 172 23.48 5.17 3.59
C GLY A 172 21.98 5.04 3.34
N ASP A 173 21.16 6.05 3.70
CA ASP A 173 19.74 6.08 3.33
C ASP A 173 19.55 6.18 1.81
N VAL A 174 18.45 5.64 1.27
CA VAL A 174 18.02 5.98 -0.09
C VAL A 174 17.21 7.28 -0.04
N ALA A 175 17.75 8.33 -0.64
CA ALA A 175 17.09 9.63 -0.80
C ALA A 175 16.65 9.84 -2.25
N LEU A 176 15.83 10.87 -2.48
CA LEU A 176 15.38 11.29 -3.81
C LEU A 176 15.94 12.67 -4.15
N THR A 177 16.47 12.81 -5.37
CA THR A 177 16.81 14.13 -5.93
C THR A 177 15.56 14.98 -6.15
N PRO A 178 15.67 16.30 -6.40
CA PRO A 178 14.51 17.14 -6.73
C PRO A 178 13.69 16.65 -7.93
N ARG A 179 14.32 15.92 -8.86
CA ARG A 179 13.66 15.31 -10.02
C ARG A 179 13.11 13.91 -9.74
N GLY A 180 13.22 13.41 -8.50
CA GLY A 180 12.70 12.10 -8.07
C GLY A 180 13.63 10.92 -8.37
N GLY A 181 14.88 11.17 -8.80
CA GLY A 181 15.87 10.12 -9.02
C GLY A 181 16.38 9.58 -7.68
N PRO A 182 16.34 8.27 -7.42
CA PRO A 182 16.82 7.73 -6.15
C PRO A 182 18.34 7.63 -6.12
N TYR A 183 18.96 7.91 -4.98
CA TYR A 183 20.41 7.79 -4.74
C TYR A 183 20.71 7.39 -3.29
N VAL A 184 21.89 6.85 -3.01
CA VAL A 184 22.35 6.59 -1.64
C VAL A 184 22.93 7.87 -1.06
N PHE A 185 22.40 8.32 0.07
CA PHE A 185 22.79 9.58 0.70
C PHE A 185 24.17 9.44 1.34
N PRO A 186 25.16 10.28 0.97
CA PRO A 186 26.53 10.15 1.46
C PRO A 186 26.74 10.71 2.88
N GLY A 187 25.72 11.27 3.53
CA GLY A 187 25.81 11.85 4.88
C GLY A 187 26.02 13.37 4.90
N ARG A 188 26.48 13.97 3.80
CA ARG A 188 26.58 15.43 3.62
C ARG A 188 25.97 15.84 2.27
N SER A 189 24.95 16.68 2.30
CA SER A 189 24.50 17.45 1.13
C SER A 189 23.86 18.76 1.59
N PRO A 190 23.66 19.74 0.70
CA PRO A 190 22.76 20.86 0.96
C PRO A 190 21.40 20.30 1.43
N ARG A 191 20.90 20.79 2.59
CA ARG A 191 19.68 20.30 3.26
C ARG A 191 18.45 20.25 2.34
N GLU A 192 18.45 21.04 1.27
CA GLU A 192 17.33 21.19 0.32
C GLU A 192 17.16 20.01 -0.65
N LEU A 193 18.18 19.17 -0.86
CA LEU A 193 18.15 18.13 -1.89
C LEU A 193 17.61 16.77 -1.44
N ALA A 194 17.54 16.51 -0.13
CA ALA A 194 17.43 15.14 0.37
C ALA A 194 16.06 14.86 1.02
N ARG A 195 15.11 14.38 0.22
CA ARG A 195 13.87 13.78 0.75
C ARG A 195 14.12 12.30 1.01
N THR A 196 13.92 11.84 2.25
CA THR A 196 14.05 10.42 2.59
C THR A 196 12.97 9.61 1.87
N SER A 197 13.36 8.54 1.18
CA SER A 197 12.43 7.54 0.67
C SER A 197 12.29 6.40 1.68
N GLY A 198 11.07 5.86 1.84
CA GLY A 198 10.89 4.56 2.48
C GLY A 198 11.19 3.41 1.52
N PRO A 199 11.53 2.20 2.04
CA PRO A 199 11.81 1.05 1.21
C PRO A 199 10.53 0.48 0.61
N LEU A 200 10.61 0.07 -0.66
CA LEU A 200 9.64 -0.82 -1.31
C LEU A 200 10.42 -2.06 -1.75
N PRO A 201 10.51 -3.10 -0.90
CA PRO A 201 11.34 -4.27 -1.14
C PRO A 201 11.03 -4.94 -2.48
N GLY A 202 12.05 -5.40 -3.19
CA GLY A 202 11.91 -6.04 -4.48
C GLY A 202 13.26 -6.18 -5.18
N ARG A 203 13.25 -6.54 -6.46
CA ARG A 203 14.47 -6.76 -7.26
C ARG A 203 15.13 -5.45 -7.74
N LYS A 204 15.08 -4.38 -6.94
CA LYS A 204 15.68 -3.09 -7.30
C LYS A 204 17.21 -3.18 -7.24
N LYS A 205 17.87 -2.50 -8.19
CA LYS A 205 19.35 -2.39 -8.25
C LYS A 205 19.89 -1.49 -7.15
N LEU A 206 19.25 -0.34 -6.91
CA LEU A 206 19.65 0.57 -5.84
C LEU A 206 19.11 0.10 -4.49
N ARG A 207 20.00 0.01 -3.50
CA ARG A 207 19.70 -0.39 -2.12
C ARG A 207 20.38 0.58 -1.15
N PRO A 208 19.81 0.76 0.06
CA PRO A 208 20.54 1.45 1.12
C PRO A 208 21.80 0.66 1.50
N GLU A 209 22.71 1.31 2.22
CA GLU A 209 23.88 0.62 2.76
C GLU A 209 23.50 -0.54 3.68
N PRO A 210 24.37 -1.56 3.83
CA PRO A 210 24.06 -2.78 4.59
C PRO A 210 23.55 -2.52 6.01
N ALA A 211 24.16 -1.59 6.75
CA ALA A 211 23.73 -1.25 8.12
C ALA A 211 22.33 -0.63 8.15
N VAL A 212 22.02 0.28 7.22
CA VAL A 212 20.70 0.89 7.07
C VAL A 212 19.67 -0.15 6.64
N LEU A 213 20.03 -1.06 5.74
CA LEU A 213 19.16 -2.16 5.31
C LEU A 213 18.83 -3.09 6.48
N ALA A 214 19.82 -3.45 7.30
CA ALA A 214 19.63 -4.28 8.49
C ALA A 214 18.67 -3.61 9.49
N GLN A 215 18.87 -2.33 9.77
CA GLN A 215 17.98 -1.55 10.63
C GLN A 215 16.55 -1.44 10.06
N GLN A 216 16.40 -1.23 8.75
CA GLN A 216 15.07 -1.22 8.12
C GLN A 216 14.37 -2.57 8.23
N ARG A 217 15.12 -3.67 8.11
CA ARG A 217 14.58 -5.03 8.32
C ARG A 217 14.10 -5.22 9.75
N GLU A 218 14.89 -4.81 10.74
CA GLU A 218 14.51 -4.84 12.16
C GLU A 218 13.21 -4.06 12.40
N TRP A 219 13.13 -2.80 11.94
CA TRP A 219 11.92 -1.98 12.07
C TRP A 219 10.69 -2.59 11.38
N SER A 220 10.91 -3.30 10.27
CA SER A 220 9.83 -3.93 9.51
C SER A 220 9.54 -5.36 9.90
N ALA A 221 10.30 -5.99 10.81
CA ALA A 221 10.09 -7.37 11.23
C ALA A 221 8.65 -7.64 11.73
N PRO A 222 8.01 -6.74 12.52
CA PRO A 222 6.60 -6.90 12.92
C PRO A 222 5.61 -6.89 11.75
N ALA A 223 6.03 -6.43 10.56
CA ALA A 223 5.19 -6.50 9.37
C ALA A 223 5.01 -7.95 8.88
N GLY A 224 5.81 -8.92 9.34
CA GLY A 224 5.66 -10.34 9.01
C GLY A 224 5.94 -10.67 7.54
N ILE A 225 6.78 -9.87 6.89
CA ILE A 225 7.20 -10.02 5.50
C ILE A 225 8.74 -10.05 5.51
N ALA A 226 9.34 -11.20 5.19
CA ALA A 226 10.79 -11.39 5.11
C ALA A 226 11.31 -11.23 3.67
#